data_AF-A0A431KYW6-F1
#
_entry.id   AF-A0A431KYW6-F1
#
_cell.length_a   1.000
_cell.length_b   1.000
_cell.length_c   1.000
_cell.angle_alpha   90.00
_cell.angle_beta   90.00
_cell.angle_gamma   90.00
#
_symmetry.space_group_name_H-M   'P 1'
#
loop_
_entity.id
_entity.type
_entity.pdbx_description
1 polymer ?
#
loop_
_entity_poly.entity_id
_entity_poly.type
_entity_poly.pdbx_seq_one_letter_code
_entity_poly.pdbx_strand_id
1 'polypeptide(L)'
;MEPPMQKLTSIQREVLELRFGLGTKEPLTLAEVSKQFGVSRECVRQHERRALRKIIDLNPLGPILSKEKRANTSHRATLTRVERYMLRRMWGLDEHSALIMSEEELTALAVKVSHLL
;
A
#
# COMPACT_ATOMS: atom_id res chain seq x y z
N MET A 1 -9.09 -14.15 11.40
CA MET A 1 -8.17 -13.01 11.64
C MET A 1 -8.81 -11.77 11.07
N GLU A 2 -8.96 -10.70 11.85
CA GLU A 2 -9.42 -9.41 11.33
C GLU A 2 -8.41 -8.84 10.31
N PRO A 3 -8.88 -8.23 9.22
CA PRO A 3 -7.97 -7.64 8.23
C PRO A 3 -7.12 -6.54 8.89
N PRO A 4 -5.80 -6.47 8.61
CA PRO A 4 -4.85 -5.54 9.24
C PRO A 4 -5.29 -4.07 9.25
N MET A 5 -6.12 -3.71 8.27
CA MET A 5 -6.62 -2.36 8.05
C MET A 5 -7.62 -1.87 9.09
N GLN A 6 -8.28 -2.75 9.84
CA GLN A 6 -9.16 -2.34 10.95
C GLN A 6 -8.36 -1.69 12.09
N LYS A 7 -7.04 -1.93 12.15
CA LYS A 7 -6.13 -1.31 13.13
C LYS A 7 -5.54 0.03 12.67
N LEU A 8 -5.83 0.46 11.44
CA LEU A 8 -5.44 1.77 10.94
C LEU A 8 -6.45 2.83 11.39
N THR A 9 -5.94 3.98 11.83
CA THR A 9 -6.80 5.16 12.05
C THR A 9 -7.36 5.65 10.71
N SER A 10 -8.50 6.35 10.70
CA SER A 10 -9.10 6.90 9.48
C SER A 10 -8.10 7.68 8.61
N ILE A 11 -7.30 8.57 9.22
CA ILE A 11 -6.27 9.34 8.51
C ILE A 11 -5.20 8.45 7.88
N GLN A 12 -4.76 7.41 8.60
CA GLN A 12 -3.76 6.45 8.08
C GLN A 12 -4.28 5.68 6.88
N ARG A 13 -5.56 5.29 6.93
CA ARG A 13 -6.23 4.61 5.82
C ARG A 13 -6.31 5.53 4.61
N GLU A 14 -6.84 6.74 4.80
CA GLU A 14 -7.06 7.72 3.73
C GLU A 14 -5.75 8.21 3.09
N VAL A 15 -4.70 8.43 3.90
CA VAL A 15 -3.36 8.74 3.39
C VAL A 15 -2.84 7.62 2.50
N LEU A 16 -3.04 6.35 2.87
CA LEU A 16 -2.63 5.22 2.02
C LEU A 16 -3.48 5.12 0.75
N GLU A 17 -4.79 5.31 0.86
CA GLU A 17 -5.70 5.31 -0.30
C GLU A 17 -5.28 6.33 -1.35
N LEU A 18 -5.05 7.57 -0.92
CA LEU A 18 -4.68 8.67 -1.80
C LEU A 18 -3.25 8.51 -2.33
N ARG A 19 -2.29 8.14 -1.49
CA ARG A 19 -0.89 7.97 -1.90
C ARG A 19 -0.72 6.86 -2.92
N PHE A 20 -1.48 5.77 -2.78
CA PHE A 20 -1.30 4.56 -3.58
C PHE A 20 -2.40 4.32 -4.62
N GLY A 21 -3.41 5.20 -4.69
CA GLY A 21 -4.55 5.03 -5.59
C GLY A 21 -5.37 3.78 -5.23
N LEU A 22 -5.59 3.55 -3.93
CA LEU A 22 -6.48 2.51 -3.45
C LEU A 22 -7.86 3.17 -3.36
N GLY A 23 -8.78 2.80 -4.25
CA GLY A 23 -10.09 3.43 -4.38
C GLY A 23 -10.17 4.47 -5.51
N THR A 24 -9.10 5.23 -5.75
CA THR A 24 -8.95 6.05 -6.97
C THR A 24 -8.15 5.29 -8.03
N LYS A 25 -8.09 5.79 -9.28
CA LYS A 25 -7.23 5.21 -10.32
C LYS A 25 -5.80 5.77 -10.29
N GLU A 26 -5.61 6.97 -9.75
CA GLU A 26 -4.32 7.66 -9.79
C GLU A 26 -3.74 7.90 -8.38
N PRO A 27 -2.48 7.50 -8.14
CA PRO A 27 -1.77 7.79 -6.90
C PRO A 27 -1.36 9.27 -6.82
N LEU A 28 -1.39 9.83 -5.62
CA LEU A 28 -1.01 11.21 -5.34
C LEU A 28 0.39 11.32 -4.72
N THR A 29 1.03 12.47 -4.90
CA THR A 29 2.27 12.90 -4.24
C THR A 29 2.01 13.30 -2.79
N LEU A 30 3.06 13.33 -1.95
CA LEU A 30 2.96 13.88 -0.59
C LEU A 30 2.47 15.34 -0.60
N ALA A 31 2.82 16.11 -1.63
CA ALA A 31 2.42 17.50 -1.77
C ALA A 31 0.90 17.63 -2.04
N GLU A 32 0.37 16.84 -2.99
CA GLU A 32 -1.06 16.83 -3.31
C GLU A 32 -1.89 16.39 -2.09
N VAL A 33 -1.46 15.32 -1.40
CA VAL A 33 -2.12 14.84 -0.18
C VAL A 33 -2.03 15.90 0.93
N SER A 34 -0.86 16.52 1.13
CA SER A 34 -0.70 17.58 2.14
C SER A 34 -1.63 18.75 1.91
N LYS A 35 -1.87 19.11 0.64
CA LYS A 35 -2.79 20.19 0.25
C LYS A 35 -4.25 19.81 0.51
N GLN A 36 -4.64 18.55 0.27
CA GLN A 36 -6.00 18.07 0.55
C GLN A 36 -6.33 18.06 2.05
N PHE A 37 -5.39 17.62 2.88
CA PHE A 37 -5.61 17.54 4.34
C PHE A 37 -5.29 18.84 5.09
N GLY A 38 -4.71 19.85 4.44
CA GLY A 38 -4.27 21.08 5.11
C GLY A 38 -3.15 20.86 6.14
N VAL A 39 -2.31 19.84 5.94
CA VAL A 39 -1.22 19.48 6.86
C VAL A 39 0.14 19.56 6.17
N SER A 40 1.23 19.42 6.93
CA SER A 40 2.58 19.37 6.36
C SER A 40 2.85 18.04 5.63
N ARG A 41 3.73 18.06 4.63
CA ARG A 41 4.19 16.83 3.92
C ARG A 41 4.80 15.81 4.88
N GLU A 42 5.50 16.30 5.91
CA GLU A 42 6.10 15.45 6.95
C GLU A 42 5.02 14.75 7.78
N CYS A 43 3.92 15.44 8.11
CA CYS A 43 2.77 14.81 8.78
C CYS A 43 2.20 13.66 7.93
N VAL A 44 1.95 13.90 6.64
CA VAL A 44 1.49 12.86 5.70
C VAL A 44 2.48 11.68 5.68
N ARG A 45 3.78 11.96 5.58
CA ARG A 45 4.84 10.94 5.59
C ARG A 45 4.86 10.13 6.89
N GLN A 46 4.59 10.76 8.03
CA GLN A 46 4.52 10.07 9.33
C GLN A 46 3.29 9.16 9.40
N HIS A 47 2.12 9.62 8.97
CA HIS A 47 0.92 8.79 8.89
C HIS A 47 1.12 7.60 7.95
N GLU A 48 1.71 7.82 6.76
CA GLU A 48 2.07 6.77 5.81
C GLU A 48 2.99 5.73 6.44
N ARG A 49 4.11 6.14 7.05
CA ARG A 49 5.07 5.21 7.68
C ARG A 49 4.44 4.42 8.83
N ARG A 50 3.63 5.06 9.68
CA ARG A 50 2.94 4.38 10.79
C ARG A 50 1.93 3.36 10.26
N ALA A 51 1.22 3.70 9.19
CA ALA A 51 0.26 2.80 8.56
C ALA A 51 0.96 1.58 7.92
N LEU A 52 2.03 1.80 7.16
CA LEU A 52 2.81 0.74 6.55
C LEU A 52 3.44 -0.19 7.58
N ARG A 53 4.00 0.34 8.68
CA ARG A 53 4.52 -0.49 9.78
C ARG A 53 3.44 -1.39 10.36
N LYS A 54 2.26 -0.83 10.68
CA LYS A 54 1.14 -1.63 11.18
C LYS A 54 0.77 -2.75 10.20
N ILE A 55 0.74 -2.49 8.89
CA ILE A 55 0.44 -3.52 7.88
C ILE A 55 1.53 -4.60 7.85
N ILE A 56 2.81 -4.21 7.92
CA ILE A 56 3.95 -5.14 7.90
C ILE A 56 3.95 -6.01 9.17
N ASP A 57 3.77 -5.41 10.34
CA ASP A 57 3.76 -6.14 11.62
C ASP A 57 2.58 -7.14 11.71
N LEU A 58 1.52 -6.91 10.94
CA LEU A 58 0.32 -7.74 10.90
C LEU A 58 0.32 -8.77 9.74
N ASN A 59 1.31 -8.74 8.84
CA ASN A 59 1.37 -9.62 7.67
C ASN A 59 2.81 -10.06 7.34
N PRO A 60 3.14 -11.37 7.36
CA PRO A 60 4.49 -11.86 7.04
C PRO A 60 4.96 -11.56 5.61
N LEU A 61 4.06 -11.16 4.69
CA LEU A 61 4.42 -10.71 3.33
C LEU A 61 4.80 -9.22 3.23
N GLY A 62 4.85 -8.51 4.37
CA GLY A 62 5.27 -7.10 4.48
C GLY A 62 6.62 -6.70 3.85
N PRO A 63 7.63 -7.58 3.70
CA PRO A 63 8.91 -7.21 3.07
C PRO A 63 8.78 -6.75 1.61
N ILE A 64 7.77 -7.20 0.88
CA ILE A 64 7.56 -6.86 -0.54
C ILE A 64 7.23 -5.35 -0.69
N LEU A 65 6.41 -4.80 0.22
CA LEU A 65 6.04 -3.38 0.23
C LEU A 65 7.19 -2.44 0.69
N SER A 66 8.31 -2.99 1.15
CA SER A 66 9.32 -2.27 1.95
C SER A 66 10.57 -1.84 1.18
N LYS A 67 10.94 -2.50 0.08
CA LYS A 67 12.23 -2.26 -0.60
C LYS A 67 12.16 -1.17 -1.67
N GLU A 68 11.05 -1.04 -2.39
CA GLU A 68 10.89 -0.03 -3.44
C GLU A 68 10.34 1.33 -2.94
N LYS A 69 9.75 1.39 -1.74
CA LYS A 69 9.11 2.61 -1.21
C LYS A 69 10.04 3.64 -0.57
N ARG A 70 11.36 3.42 -0.54
CA ARG A 70 12.30 4.36 0.12
C ARG A 70 12.61 5.64 -0.68
N ALA A 71 12.24 5.74 -1.96
CA ALA A 71 12.90 6.73 -2.82
C ALA A 71 12.13 8.02 -3.15
N ASN A 72 10.79 8.09 -3.17
CA ASN A 72 10.16 9.16 -3.97
C ASN A 72 9.27 10.13 -3.17
N THR A 73 9.91 11.00 -2.37
CA THR A 73 9.30 12.13 -1.64
C THR A 73 8.58 13.14 -2.57
N SER A 74 8.91 13.15 -3.86
CA SER A 74 8.41 14.13 -4.85
C SER A 74 7.56 13.55 -5.98
N HIS A 75 7.50 12.22 -6.15
CA HIS A 75 6.76 11.59 -7.25
C HIS A 75 5.52 10.84 -6.75
N ARG A 76 4.57 10.63 -7.67
CA ARG A 76 3.38 9.80 -7.42
C ARG A 76 3.83 8.40 -7.01
N ALA A 77 3.20 7.83 -5.98
CA ALA A 77 3.64 6.52 -5.50
C ALA A 77 3.33 5.45 -6.56
N THR A 78 4.35 4.71 -6.98
CA THR A 78 4.16 3.58 -7.88
C THR A 78 3.98 2.31 -7.04
N LEU A 79 2.96 1.53 -7.38
CA LEU A 79 2.82 0.16 -6.90
C LEU A 79 3.08 -0.78 -8.07
N THR A 80 3.82 -1.85 -7.82
CA THR A 80 3.87 -3.00 -8.74
C THR A 80 2.46 -3.60 -8.89
N ARG A 81 2.26 -4.40 -9.94
CA ARG A 81 0.97 -5.07 -10.19
C ARG A 81 0.51 -5.90 -8.99
N VAL A 82 1.43 -6.61 -8.35
CA VAL A 82 1.14 -7.48 -7.20
C VAL A 82 0.89 -6.69 -5.93
N GLU A 83 1.69 -5.67 -5.62
CA GLU A 83 1.41 -4.83 -4.45
C GLU A 83 0.06 -4.13 -4.56
N ARG A 84 -0.30 -3.65 -5.76
CA ARG A 84 -1.61 -3.03 -6.02
C ARG A 84 -2.74 -4.02 -5.82
N TYR A 85 -2.61 -5.23 -6.34
CA TYR A 85 -3.61 -6.29 -6.14
C TYR A 85 -3.76 -6.64 -4.65
N MET A 86 -2.65 -6.89 -3.95
CA MET A 86 -2.68 -7.27 -2.53
C MET A 86 -3.30 -6.17 -1.68
N LEU A 87 -2.94 -4.91 -1.92
CA LEU A 87 -3.52 -3.78 -1.20
C LEU A 87 -5.01 -3.60 -1.49
N ARG A 88 -5.47 -3.72 -2.75
CA ARG A 88 -6.90 -3.62 -3.11
C ARG A 88 -7.75 -4.75 -2.53
N ARG A 89 -7.24 -5.99 -2.57
CA ARG A 89 -7.88 -7.15 -1.96
C ARG A 89 -8.00 -6.99 -0.44
N MET A 90 -6.93 -6.52 0.21
CA MET A 90 -6.99 -6.20 1.64
C MET A 90 -8.03 -5.12 1.91
N TRP A 91 -8.12 -4.12 1.03
CA TRP A 91 -9.07 -3.02 1.10
C TRP A 91 -10.55 -3.38 0.88
N GLY A 92 -10.85 -4.63 0.53
CA GLY A 92 -12.20 -5.03 0.15
C GLY A 92 -12.70 -4.30 -1.10
N LEU A 93 -11.80 -3.70 -1.88
CA LEU A 93 -12.12 -2.96 -3.10
C LEU A 93 -12.20 -3.86 -4.34
N ASP A 94 -11.92 -5.15 -4.16
CA ASP A 94 -12.04 -6.18 -5.19
C ASP A 94 -13.25 -7.08 -4.87
N GLU A 95 -14.46 -6.69 -5.29
CA GLU A 95 -15.55 -7.65 -5.46
C GLU A 95 -15.48 -8.37 -6.81
N HIS A 96 -14.91 -7.73 -7.85
CA HIS A 96 -14.69 -8.35 -9.15
C HIS A 96 -13.52 -7.70 -9.91
N SER A 97 -12.28 -8.10 -9.61
CA SER A 97 -11.13 -7.79 -10.46
C SER A 97 -10.83 -8.98 -11.38
N ALA A 98 -11.21 -8.85 -12.65
CA ALA A 98 -11.19 -9.87 -13.72
C ALA A 98 -9.80 -10.39 -14.15
N LEU A 99 -8.79 -10.35 -13.26
CA LEU A 99 -7.46 -10.93 -13.47
C LEU A 99 -6.99 -11.52 -12.13
N ILE A 100 -7.63 -12.62 -11.72
CA ILE A 100 -7.15 -13.40 -10.58
C ILE A 100 -5.84 -14.05 -11.03
N MET A 101 -4.70 -13.51 -10.60
CA MET A 101 -3.50 -14.33 -10.51
C MET A 101 -3.86 -15.50 -9.59
N SER A 102 -3.67 -16.73 -10.05
CA SER A 102 -3.99 -17.90 -9.23
C SER A 102 -3.20 -17.81 -7.91
N GLU A 103 -3.73 -18.44 -6.85
CA GLU A 103 -3.03 -18.48 -5.56
C GLU A 103 -1.60 -19.01 -5.72
N GLU A 104 -1.40 -19.98 -6.62
CA GLU A 104 -0.10 -20.51 -7.01
C GLU A 104 0.83 -19.46 -7.64
N GLU A 105 0.32 -18.56 -8.50
CA GLU A 105 1.13 -17.49 -9.10
C GLU A 105 1.57 -16.44 -8.07
N LEU A 106 0.71 -16.12 -7.10
CA LEU A 106 1.04 -15.21 -6.01
C LEU A 106 2.10 -15.81 -5.09
N THR A 107 1.96 -17.10 -4.73
CA THR A 107 2.94 -17.82 -3.93
C THR A 107 4.26 -17.97 -4.70
N ALA A 108 4.22 -18.33 -5.98
CA ALA A 108 5.42 -18.49 -6.81
C ALA A 108 6.19 -17.16 -6.98
N LEU A 109 5.49 -16.03 -7.09
CA LEU A 109 6.15 -14.72 -7.16
C LEU A 109 6.76 -14.33 -5.81
N ALA A 110 6.04 -14.56 -4.71
CA ALA A 110 6.56 -14.30 -3.37
C ALA A 110 7.81 -15.15 -3.05
N VAL A 111 7.81 -16.41 -3.46
CA VAL A 111 8.96 -17.34 -3.32
C VAL A 111 10.14 -16.91 -4.20
N LYS A 112 9.91 -16.55 -5.47
CA LYS A 112 10.97 -16.06 -6.38
C LYS A 112 11.67 -14.81 -5.87
N VAL A 113 10.93 -13.88 -5.30
CA VAL A 113 11.48 -12.63 -4.76
C VAL A 113 12.21 -12.88 -3.44
N SER A 114 11.78 -13.86 -2.64
CA SER A 114 12.47 -14.24 -1.39
C SER A 114 13.81 -14.93 -1.63
N HIS A 115 14.02 -15.59 -2.77
CA HIS A 115 15.29 -16.23 -3.14
C HIS A 115 16.29 -15.28 -3.82
N LEU A 116 15.89 -14.05 -4.15
CA LEU A 116 16.74 -13.02 -4.74
C LEU A 116 17.39 -12.10 -3.69
N LEU A 117 17.32 -12.47 -2.41
CA LEU A 117 17.87 -11.76 -1.26
C LEU A 117 18.77 -12.68 -0.44
#